data_AF-A0A522HIG1-F1
#
_entry.id   AF-A0A522HIG1-F1
#
_cell.length_a   1.000
_cell.length_b   1.000
_cell.length_c   1.000
_cell.angle_alpha   90.00
_cell.angle_beta   90.00
_cell.angle_gamma   90.00
#
_symmetry.space_group_name_H-M   'P 1'
#
loop_
_entity.id
_entity.type
_entity.pdbx_description
1 polymer ?
#
loop_
_entity_poly.entity_id
_entity_poly.type
_entity_poly.pdbx_seq_one_letter_code
_entity_poly.pdbx_strand_id
1 'polypeptide(L)' 'MASINNTESIEREMLRLDPEARAKLVHSLVKSLGNLSETELESLWLDEAERRDTELESGSVEAVPGDEVFKRVRSRHGF' A
#
# COMPACT_ATOMS: atom_id res chain seq x y z
N MET A 1 -11.44 0.19 -30.35
CA MET A 1 -10.81 -0.55 -29.25
C MET A 1 -11.41 -0.03 -27.96
N ALA A 2 -12.00 -0.89 -27.13
CA ALA A 2 -12.63 -0.44 -25.88
C ALA A 2 -11.52 0.02 -24.92
N SER A 3 -11.53 1.30 -24.54
CA SER A 3 -10.69 1.77 -23.44
C SER A 3 -11.08 1.05 -22.17
N ILE A 4 -10.17 0.26 -21.62
CA ILE A 4 -10.36 -0.39 -20.32
C ILE A 4 -10.03 0.66 -19.25
N ASN A 5 -11.00 1.51 -18.91
CA ASN A 5 -10.85 2.57 -17.89
C ASN A 5 -11.52 2.20 -16.55
N ASN A 6 -11.89 0.94 -16.34
CA ASN A 6 -12.47 0.46 -15.09
C ASN A 6 -11.54 -0.58 -14.45
N THR A 7 -11.15 -0.38 -13.20
CA THR A 7 -10.26 -1.24 -12.42
C THR A 7 -10.73 -2.70 -12.40
N GLU A 8 -12.02 -2.96 -12.22
CA GLU A 8 -12.57 -4.32 -12.22
C GLU A 8 -12.39 -5.04 -13.57
N SER A 9 -12.47 -4.27 -14.66
CA SER A 9 -12.25 -4.81 -16.01
C SER A 9 -10.78 -5.08 -16.26
N ILE A 10 -9.89 -4.19 -15.81
CA ILE A 10 -8.44 -4.36 -15.89
C ILE A 10 -8.01 -5.61 -15.10
N GLU A 11 -8.51 -5.74 -13.87
CA GLU A 11 -8.21 -6.88 -13.00
C GLU A 11 -8.64 -8.20 -13.64
N ARG A 12 -9.85 -8.26 -14.21
CA ARG A 12 -10.35 -9.45 -14.88
C ARG A 12 -9.47 -9.87 -16.06
N GLU A 13 -9.00 -8.92 -16.88
CA GLU A 13 -8.08 -9.22 -17.97
C GLU A 13 -6.70 -9.64 -17.46
N MET A 14 -6.18 -8.99 -16.42
CA MET A 14 -4.90 -9.34 -15.80
C MET A 14 -4.92 -10.76 -15.23
N LEU A 15 -6.03 -11.18 -14.63
CA LEU A 15 -6.18 -12.53 -14.07
C LEU A 15 -6.17 -13.63 -15.14
N ARG A 16 -6.46 -13.31 -16.41
CA ARG A 16 -6.35 -14.26 -17.54
C ARG A 16 -4.91 -14.51 -17.99
N LEU A 17 -3.97 -13.64 -17.61
CA LEU A 17 -2.55 -13.85 -17.90
C LEU A 17 -1.99 -15.02 -17.09
N ASP A 18 -0.97 -15.67 -17.63
CA ASP A 18 -0.21 -16.68 -16.89
C ASP A 18 0.49 -16.07 -15.65
N PRO A 19 0.87 -16.89 -14.66
CA PRO A 19 1.47 -16.39 -13.43
C PRO A 19 2.74 -15.53 -13.63
N GLU A 20 3.56 -15.82 -14.64
CA GLU A 20 4.81 -15.10 -14.89
C GLU A 20 4.52 -13.70 -15.43
N ALA A 21 3.63 -13.59 -16.41
CA ALA A 21 3.18 -12.33 -16.96
C ALA A 21 2.51 -11.44 -15.90
N ARG A 22 1.67 -12.03 -15.02
CA ARG A 22 1.09 -11.31 -13.88
C ARG A 22 2.15 -10.78 -12.94
N ALA A 23 3.14 -11.60 -12.57
CA ALA A 23 4.22 -11.19 -11.67
C ALA A 23 5.03 -10.01 -12.24
N LYS A 24 5.35 -10.05 -13.54
CA LYS A 24 6.04 -8.95 -14.24
C LYS A 24 5.21 -7.66 -14.25
N LEU A 25 3.90 -7.77 -14.49
CA LEU A 25 3.01 -6.61 -14.51
C LEU A 25 2.86 -6.01 -13.11
N VAL A 26 2.64 -6.83 -12.08
CA VAL A 26 2.60 -6.38 -10.67
C VAL A 26 3.90 -5.68 -10.31
N HIS A 27 5.06 -6.24 -10.65
CA HIS A 27 6.35 -5.60 -10.40
C HIS A 27 6.45 -4.23 -11.07
N SER A 28 5.99 -4.12 -12.33
CA SER A 28 6.03 -2.86 -13.08
C SER A 28 5.09 -1.80 -12.49
N LEU A 29 3.89 -2.21 -12.09
CA LEU A 29 2.92 -1.34 -11.42
C LEU A 29 3.43 -0.85 -10.07
N VAL A 30 3.95 -1.75 -9.22
CA VAL A 30 4.57 -1.38 -7.95
C VAL A 30 5.73 -0.40 -8.17
N LYS A 31 6.58 -0.66 -9.17
CA LYS A 31 7.67 0.26 -9.51
C LYS A 31 7.17 1.64 -9.94
N SER A 32 6.05 1.71 -10.66
CA SER A 32 5.47 2.99 -11.08
C SER A 32 5.00 3.84 -9.90
N LEU A 33 4.55 3.22 -8.80
CA LEU A 33 4.22 3.94 -7.56
C LEU A 33 5.46 4.61 -6.94
N GLY A 34 6.65 4.06 -7.16
CA GLY A 34 7.91 4.68 -6.73
C GLY A 34 8.38 5.85 -7.62
N ASN A 35 7.72 6.11 -8.75
CA ASN A 35 8.04 7.21 -9.66
C ASN A 35 7.07 8.40 -9.51
N LEU A 36 6.21 8.40 -8.49
CA LEU A 36 5.35 9.53 -8.18
C LEU A 36 6.19 10.77 -7.88
N SER A 37 5.67 11.94 -8.25
CA SER A 37 6.28 13.20 -7.81
C SER A 37 6.22 13.33 -6.29
N GLU A 38 7.12 14.12 -5.73
CA GLU A 38 7.15 14.41 -4.28
C GLU A 38 5.80 14.95 -3.79
N THR A 39 5.15 15.83 -4.56
CA THR A 39 3.82 16.38 -4.23
C THR A 39 2.72 15.32 -4.24
N GLU A 40 2.71 14.40 -5.21
CA GLU A 40 1.75 13.30 -5.24
C GLU A 40 1.96 12.36 -4.04
N LEU A 41 3.22 12.08 -3.71
CA LEU A 41 3.58 11.24 -2.58
C LEU A 41 3.18 11.87 -1.25
N GLU A 42 3.45 13.16 -1.06
CA GLU A 42 3.03 13.92 0.13
C GLU A 42 1.52 13.89 0.33
N SER A 43 0.74 14.11 -0.74
CA SER A 43 -0.73 14.04 -0.67
C SER A 43 -1.20 12.67 -0.19
N LEU A 44 -0.65 11.58 -0.76
CA LEU A 44 -1.02 10.22 -0.37
C LEU A 44 -0.65 9.90 1.08
N TRP A 45 0.49 10.42 1.57
CA TRP A 45 0.89 10.25 2.96
C TRP A 45 0.01 11.04 3.93
N LEU A 46 -0.43 12.24 3.55
CA LEU A 46 -1.37 13.03 4.35
C LEU A 46 -2.72 12.31 4.47
N ASP A 47 -3.26 11.82 3.36
CA ASP A 47 -4.53 11.07 3.35
C ASP A 47 -4.44 9.82 4.26
N GLU A 48 -3.32 9.08 4.18
CA GLU A 48 -3.12 7.90 5.02
C GLU A 48 -2.91 8.25 6.50
N ALA A 49 -2.25 9.37 6.80
CA ALA A 49 -2.07 9.84 8.17
C ALA A 49 -3.42 10.21 8.81
N GLU A 50 -4.25 10.98 8.10
CA GLU A 50 -5.58 11.38 8.56
C GLU A 50 -6.51 10.18 8.75
N ARG A 51 -6.47 9.21 7.81
CA ARG A 51 -7.23 7.96 7.93
C ARG A 51 -6.82 7.20 9.20
N ARG A 52 -5.52 7.03 9.45
CA ARG A 52 -5.03 6.29 10.63
C ARG A 52 -5.31 7.00 11.94
N ASP A 53 -5.21 8.32 11.97
CA ASP A 53 -5.55 9.12 13.14
C ASP A 53 -7.02 8.92 13.51
N THR A 54 -7.91 9.03 12.51
CA THR A 54 -9.35 8.76 12.68
C THR A 54 -9.63 7.33 13.16
N GLU A 55 -8.93 6.33 12.62
CA GLU A 55 -9.07 4.93 13.06
C GLU A 55 -8.68 4.74 14.53
N LEU A 56 -7.59 5.38 14.96
CA LEU A 56 -7.13 5.34 16.35
C LEU A 56 -8.09 6.08 17.30
N GLU A 57 -8.52 7.29 16.94
CA GLU A 57 -9.44 8.08 17.76
C GLU A 57 -10.81 7.41 17.91
N SER A 58 -11.31 6.80 16.84
CA SER A 58 -12.59 6.08 16.86
C SER A 58 -12.52 4.72 17.55
N GLY A 59 -11.31 4.19 17.80
CA GLY A 59 -11.11 2.83 18.32
C GLY A 59 -11.53 1.74 17.34
N SER A 60 -11.60 2.04 16.04
CA SER A 60 -11.91 1.04 15.01
C SER A 60 -10.76 0.05 14.79
N VAL A 61 -9.56 0.42 15.26
CA VAL A 61 -8.36 -0.42 15.27
C VAL A 61 -7.79 -0.54 16.68
N GLU A 62 -7.19 -1.68 16.98
CA GLU A 62 -6.49 -1.91 18.26
C GLU A 62 -5.05 -1.37 18.17
N ALA A 63 -4.74 -0.37 19.00
CA ALA A 63 -3.39 0.18 19.08
C ALA A 63 -2.45 -0.77 19.83
N VAL A 64 -1.19 -0.84 19.38
CA VAL A 64 -0.13 -1.56 20.11
C VAL A 64 0.59 -0.59 21.05
N PRO A 65 0.80 -0.94 22.33
CA PRO A 65 1.58 -0.13 23.25
C PRO A 65 2.99 0.17 22.69
N GLY A 66 3.43 1.43 22.80
CA GLY A 66 4.70 1.86 22.20
C GLY A 66 5.92 1.12 22.76
N ASP A 67 5.91 0.79 24.05
CA ASP A 67 6.96 0.01 24.71
C ASP A 67 7.08 -1.41 24.12
N GLU A 68 5.96 -2.05 23.79
CA GLU A 68 5.95 -3.33 23.07
C GLU A 68 6.56 -3.21 21.68
N VAL A 69 6.22 -2.15 20.93
CA VAL A 69 6.78 -1.90 19.60
C VAL A 69 8.30 -1.81 19.68
N PHE A 70 8.84 -0.98 20.59
CA PHE A 70 10.27 -0.84 20.73
C PHE A 70 10.95 -2.11 21.23
N LYS A 71 10.31 -2.88 22.11
CA LYS A 71 10.83 -4.19 22.55
C LYS A 71 10.97 -5.16 21.38
N ARG A 72 9.98 -5.23 20.48
CA ARG A 72 10.02 -6.07 19.27
C ARG A 72 11.14 -5.63 18.33
N VAL A 73 11.29 -4.32 18.09
CA VAL A 73 12.35 -3.77 17.22
C VAL A 73 13.74 -4.13 17.75
N ARG A 74 14.01 -3.90 19.05
CA ARG A 74 15.29 -4.27 19.69
C ARG A 74 15.57 -5.76 19.58
N SER A 75 14.56 -6.60 19.83
CA SER A 75 14.70 -8.06 19.74
C SER A 75 15.05 -8.53 18.32
N ARG A 76 14.57 -7.82 17.28
CA ARG A 76 14.79 -8.19 15.87
C ARG A 76 16.09 -7.65 15.29
N HIS A 77 16.51 -6.46 15.71
CA HIS A 77 17.62 -5.73 15.07
C HIS A 77 18.82 -5.46 15.98
N GLY A 78 18.73 -5.74 17.29
CA GLY A 78 19.90 -5.80 18.18
C GLY A 78 20.52 -4.46 18.56
N PHE A 79 19.71 -3.40 18.73
CA PHE A 79 20.17 -2.14 19.32
C PHE A 79 19.88 -2.09 20.83
#